data_AF-A0A074W3I7-F1
#
_entry.id   AF-A0A074W3I7-F1
#
_cell.length_a   1.000
_cell.length_b   1.000
_cell.length_c   1.000
_cell.angle_alpha   90.00
_cell.angle_beta   90.00
_cell.angle_gamma   90.00
#
_symmetry.space_group_name_H-M   'P 1'
#
loop_
_entity.id
_entity.type
_entity.pdbx_description
1 polymer ?
#
loop_
_entity_poly.entity_id
_entity_poly.type
_entity_poly.pdbx_seq_one_letter_code
_entity_poly.pdbx_strand_id
1 'polypeptide(L)'
;MSASLAPECNEVKERYDSCFLKWYSEKYLRGTATTDECEPLFAKYKQCLGRALKERGIDKMLDEARADNRENDLENMKPSN
;
A
#
# COMPACT_ATOMS: atom_id res chain seq x y z
N MET A 1 11.86 10.62 -1.39
CA MET A 1 11.16 9.35 -1.08
C MET A 1 12.09 8.47 -0.26
N SER A 2 11.55 7.67 0.66
CA SER A 2 12.34 6.68 1.39
C SER A 2 12.70 5.50 0.49
N ALA A 3 13.82 4.84 0.78
CA ALA A 3 14.18 3.60 0.11
C ALA A 3 13.20 2.47 0.49
N SER A 4 12.98 1.55 -0.44
CA SER A 4 12.31 0.28 -0.18
C SER A 4 13.24 -0.67 0.58
N LEU A 5 12.65 -1.67 1.26
CA LEU A 5 13.39 -2.78 1.87
C LEU A 5 14.24 -3.55 0.85
N ALA A 6 13.73 -3.63 -0.38
CA ALA A 6 14.31 -4.27 -1.54
C ALA A 6 14.75 -3.19 -2.55
N PRO A 7 16.07 -2.99 -2.78
CA PRO A 7 16.58 -1.95 -3.68
C PRO A 7 16.01 -2.02 -5.11
N GLU A 8 15.75 -3.23 -5.60
CA GLU A 8 15.14 -3.49 -6.91
C GLU A 8 13.70 -2.94 -7.04
N CYS A 9 13.01 -2.69 -5.91
CA CYS A 9 11.68 -2.11 -5.89
C CYS A 9 11.69 -0.57 -5.74
N ASN A 10 12.85 0.08 -5.61
CA ASN A 10 12.95 1.51 -5.33
C ASN A 10 12.29 2.38 -6.41
N GLU A 11 12.53 2.08 -7.68
CA GLU A 11 12.00 2.88 -8.79
C GLU A 11 10.45 2.82 -8.83
N VAL A 12 9.88 1.62 -8.69
CA VAL A 12 8.43 1.44 -8.71
C VAL A 12 7.80 2.06 -7.45
N LYS A 13 8.47 1.96 -6.30
CA LYS A 13 8.07 2.64 -5.06
C LYS A 13 8.00 4.15 -5.24
N GLU A 14 9.05 4.76 -5.79
CA GLU A 14 9.11 6.21 -5.97
C GLU A 14 7.98 6.73 -6.87
N ARG A 15 7.69 6.01 -7.95
CA ARG A 15 6.57 6.32 -8.85
C ARG A 15 5.22 6.21 -8.14
N TYR A 16 5.01 5.14 -7.38
CA TYR A 16 3.79 4.95 -6.59
C TYR A 16 3.64 6.04 -5.53
N ASP A 17 4.66 6.27 -4.70
CA ASP A 17 4.61 7.26 -3.62
C ASP A 17 4.33 8.67 -4.19
N SER A 18 4.92 9.01 -5.34
CA SER A 18 4.70 10.33 -5.98
C SER A 18 3.26 10.48 -6.46
N CYS A 19 2.69 9.44 -7.06
CA CYS A 19 1.28 9.40 -7.43
C CYS A 19 0.40 9.54 -6.18
N PHE A 20 0.64 8.71 -5.16
CA PHE A 20 -0.16 8.64 -3.96
C PHE A 20 -0.17 9.99 -3.21
N LEU A 21 0.98 10.63 -3.00
CA LEU A 21 1.04 11.90 -2.28
C LEU A 21 0.25 13.01 -2.99
N LYS A 22 0.30 13.04 -4.33
CA LYS A 22 -0.48 13.98 -5.13
C LYS A 22 -1.98 13.70 -5.00
N TRP A 23 -2.38 12.45 -5.26
CA TRP A 23 -3.78 12.04 -5.14
C TRP A 23 -4.33 12.29 -3.73
N TYR A 24 -3.56 11.93 -2.71
CA TYR A 24 -3.93 12.07 -1.31
C TYR A 24 -4.17 13.55 -0.95
N SER A 25 -3.26 14.43 -1.36
CA SER A 25 -3.32 15.86 -1.02
C SER A 25 -4.36 16.63 -1.84
N GLU A 26 -4.49 16.32 -3.13
CA GLU A 26 -5.31 17.10 -4.06
C GLU A 26 -6.73 16.55 -4.22
N LYS A 27 -6.95 15.25 -3.94
CA LYS A 27 -8.23 14.57 -4.17
C LYS A 27 -8.81 14.02 -2.89
N TYR A 28 -8.08 13.16 -2.19
CA TYR A 28 -8.61 12.43 -1.02
C TYR A 28 -8.94 13.38 0.13
N LEU A 29 -7.97 14.16 0.60
CA LEU A 29 -8.18 15.12 1.70
C LEU A 29 -9.18 16.24 1.36
N ARG A 30 -9.44 16.48 0.07
CA ARG A 30 -10.42 17.47 -0.40
C ARG A 30 -11.81 16.87 -0.64
N GLY A 31 -12.00 15.57 -0.42
CA GLY A 31 -13.27 14.88 -0.62
C GLY A 31 -13.69 14.73 -2.08
N THR A 32 -12.78 14.93 -3.05
CA THR A 32 -13.07 14.80 -4.49
C THR A 32 -12.48 13.53 -5.10
N ALA A 33 -11.91 12.65 -4.28
CA ALA A 33 -11.40 11.35 -4.74
C ALA A 33 -12.58 10.43 -5.08
N THR A 34 -12.71 10.07 -6.35
CA THR A 34 -13.75 9.16 -6.84
C THR A 34 -13.19 7.79 -7.22
N THR A 35 -11.89 7.73 -7.56
CA THR A 35 -11.20 6.52 -7.98
C THR A 35 -9.79 6.49 -7.40
N ASP A 36 -9.25 5.29 -7.21
CA ASP A 36 -7.83 5.08 -6.96
C ASP A 36 -7.07 5.11 -8.30
N GLU A 37 -6.47 6.25 -8.61
CA GLU A 37 -5.68 6.43 -9.84
C GLU A 37 -4.28 5.82 -9.75
N CYS A 38 -3.82 5.46 -8.53
CA CYS A 38 -2.49 4.95 -8.27
C CYS A 38 -2.44 3.43 -8.14
N GLU A 39 -3.59 2.74 -8.13
CA GLU A 39 -3.69 1.28 -8.04
C GLU A 39 -2.72 0.56 -9.01
N PRO A 40 -2.68 0.86 -10.32
CA PRO A 40 -1.80 0.12 -11.22
C PRO A 40 -0.31 0.21 -10.87
N LEU A 41 0.11 1.30 -10.21
CA LEU A 41 1.46 1.46 -9.69
C LEU A 41 1.64 0.71 -8.37
N PHE A 42 0.63 0.77 -7.50
CA PHE A 42 0.62 0.05 -6.24
C PHE A 42 0.70 -1.46 -6.44
N ALA A 43 -0.10 -2.03 -7.33
CA ALA A 43 -0.09 -3.45 -7.65
C ALA A 43 1.32 -3.92 -8.06
N LYS A 44 2.02 -3.16 -8.90
CA LYS A 44 3.41 -3.45 -9.32
C LYS A 44 4.39 -3.39 -8.15
N TYR A 45 4.29 -2.34 -7.32
CA TYR A 45 5.13 -2.20 -6.14
C TYR A 45 4.89 -3.35 -5.14
N LYS A 46 3.62 -3.65 -4.84
CA LYS A 46 3.20 -4.72 -3.95
C LYS A 46 3.68 -6.09 -4.43
N GLN A 47 3.62 -6.35 -5.73
CA GLN A 47 4.16 -7.58 -6.31
C GLN A 47 5.68 -7.69 -6.10
N CYS A 48 6.42 -6.62 -6.41
CA CYS A 48 7.88 -6.58 -6.23
C CYS A 48 8.25 -6.83 -4.76
N LEU A 49 7.64 -6.08 -3.85
CA LEU A 49 7.90 -6.18 -2.42
C LEU A 49 7.51 -7.56 -1.88
N GLY A 50 6.36 -8.11 -2.30
CA GLY A 50 5.88 -9.42 -1.87
C GLY A 50 6.87 -10.55 -2.16
N ARG A 51 7.58 -10.48 -3.29
CA ARG A 51 8.67 -11.43 -3.59
C ARG A 51 9.82 -11.29 -2.58
N ALA A 52 10.28 -10.07 -2.34
CA ALA A 52 11.39 -9.82 -1.41
C ALA A 52 11.05 -10.19 0.04
N LEU A 53 9.80 -10.00 0.47
CA LEU A 53 9.32 -10.39 1.79
C LEU A 53 9.38 -11.93 1.98
N LYS A 54 8.99 -12.69 0.95
CA LYS A 54 9.06 -14.15 0.95
C LYS A 54 10.50 -14.66 0.95
N GLU A 55 11.36 -14.09 0.12
CA GLU A 55 12.79 -14.48 0.06
C GLU A 55 13.52 -14.23 1.38
N ARG A 56 13.06 -13.25 2.18
CA ARG A 56 13.59 -12.96 3.52
C ARG A 56 12.88 -13.72 4.65
N GLY A 57 11.85 -14.50 4.36
CA GLY A 57 11.10 -15.29 5.34
C GLY A 57 10.29 -14.49 6.36
N ILE A 58 9.96 -13.23 6.03
CA ILE A 58 9.19 -12.31 6.91
C ILE A 58 7.71 -12.23 6.54
N ASP A 59 7.30 -12.90 5.46
CA ASP A 59 5.94 -12.92 4.95
C ASP A 59 4.93 -13.47 5.98
N LYS A 60 5.23 -14.60 6.62
CA LYS A 60 4.33 -15.21 7.62
C LYS A 60 4.09 -14.32 8.83
N MET A 61 5.17 -13.79 9.42
CA MET A 61 5.08 -12.88 10.57
C MET A 61 4.28 -11.62 10.22
N LEU A 62 4.46 -11.10 9.01
CA LEU A 62 3.70 -9.93 8.54
C LEU A 62 2.22 -10.25 8.34
N ASP A 63 1.89 -11.43 7.83
CA ASP A 63 0.50 -11.86 7.63
C ASP A 63 -0.22 -12.10 8.96
N GLU A 64 0.47 -12.70 9.94
CA GLU A 64 -0.03 -12.86 11.32
C GLU A 64 -0.32 -11.50 11.96
N ALA A 65 0.65 -10.58 11.94
CA ALA A 65 0.48 -9.24 12.51
C ALA A 65 -0.65 -8.43 11.86
N ARG A 66 -0.93 -8.66 10.57
CA ARG A 66 -2.08 -8.06 9.87
C ARG A 66 -3.40 -8.71 10.27
N ALA A 67 -3.41 -10.02 10.53
CA ALA A 67 -4.62 -10.73 10.94
C ALA A 67 -5.08 -10.34 12.36
N ASP A 68 -4.14 -9.98 13.24
CA ASP A 68 -4.44 -9.62 14.63
C ASP A 68 -5.39 -8.41 14.76
N ASN A 69 -5.44 -7.52 13.76
CA ASN A 69 -6.33 -6.34 13.75
C ASN A 69 -7.61 -6.55 12.93
N ARG A 70 -7.87 -7.77 12.44
CA ARG A 70 -8.94 -8.04 11.47
C ARG A 70 -10.33 -7.64 11.99
N GLU A 71 -10.64 -7.90 13.26
CA GLU A 71 -11.95 -7.55 13.84
C GLU A 71 -12.15 -6.04 13.89
N ASN A 72 -11.12 -5.30 14.31
CA ASN A 72 -11.15 -3.84 14.34
C ASN A 72 -11.29 -3.23 12.93
N ASP A 73 -10.59 -3.78 11.93
CA ASP A 73 -10.72 -3.34 10.55
C ASP A 73 -12.13 -3.59 10.01
N LEU A 74 -12.72 -4.75 10.31
CA LEU A 74 -14.09 -5.09 9.92
C LEU A 74 -15.13 -4.14 10.52
N GLU A 75 -14.89 -3.59 11.71
CA GLU A 75 -15.79 -2.60 12.30
C GLU A 75 -15.63 -1.21 11.68
N ASN A 76 -14.40 -0.75 11.48
CA ASN A 76 -14.10 0.62 11.08
C ASN A 76 -14.09 0.84 9.55
N MET A 77 -14.00 -0.23 8.75
CA MET A 77 -14.06 -0.15 7.28
C MET A 77 -15.46 -0.48 6.72
N LYS A 78 -16.50 -0.56 7.57
CA LYS A 78 -17.88 -0.73 7.08
C LYS A 78 -18.25 0.45 6.18
N PRO A 79 -18.83 0.21 4.99
CA PRO A 79 -19.32 1.30 4.16
C PRO A 79 -20.38 2.07 4.93
N SER A 80 -20.24 3.41 4.97
CA SER A 80 -21.30 4.28 5.50
C SER A 80 -22.51 4.17 4.58
N ASN A 81 -23.63 3.67 5.11
CA ASN A 81 -24.94 3.69 4.44
C ASN A 81 -25.43 5.12 4.23
#